data_AF-A0A3M1JFG5-F1
#
_entry.id   AF-A0A3M1JFG5-F1
#
_cell.length_a   1.000
_cell.length_b   1.000
_cell.length_c   1.000
_cell.angle_alpha   90.00
_cell.angle_beta   90.00
_cell.angle_gamma   90.00
#
_symmetry.space_group_name_H-M   'P 1'
#
loop_
_entity.id
_entity.type
_entity.pdbx_description
1 polymer ?
#
loop_
_entity_poly.entity_id
_entity_poly.type
_entity_poly.pdbx_seq_one_letter_code
_entity_poly.pdbx_strand_id
1 'polypeptide(L)'
;MFSYLKRKIVKDEVKHVDFKLQRAFSAVDNDVRRLETWLRHLYQKHTDLENSHKTEVEVKRKELENASRWIGYLHNHVIQLRNLSNSLANDVKWLLRKQEENEKKLEMVREQIEELKRQRTAGSEVQYRTEPEPSTEPNLNLSGQKRPAEERGSAFKEAILRRVEPNRKNFVMREIIREIETTEPTTKELERNIVHKEKLCGRTTFYGYLRELKQRGVIESATVGSKRVLIVKKKKAEAEQ
;
A
#
# COMPACT_ATOMS: atom_id res chain seq x y z
N MET A 1 -60.06 -64.50 -63.05
CA MET A 1 -58.65 -64.05 -63.19
C MET A 1 -58.50 -62.54 -63.07
N PHE A 2 -59.28 -61.71 -63.80
CA PHE A 2 -59.24 -60.24 -63.69
C PHE A 2 -59.48 -59.67 -62.28
N SER A 3 -60.37 -60.28 -61.49
CA SER A 3 -60.64 -59.86 -60.11
C SER A 3 -59.46 -60.06 -59.15
N TYR A 4 -58.57 -61.00 -59.44
CA TYR A 4 -57.33 -61.22 -58.69
C TYR A 4 -56.28 -60.17 -59.05
N LEU A 5 -56.10 -59.90 -60.35
CA LEU A 5 -55.17 -58.88 -60.84
C LEU A 5 -55.55 -57.49 -60.32
N LYS A 6 -56.84 -57.12 -60.36
CA LYS A 6 -57.33 -55.86 -59.80
C LYS A 6 -57.06 -55.75 -58.29
N ARG A 7 -57.26 -56.84 -57.54
CA ARG A 7 -56.93 -56.88 -56.09
C ARG A 7 -55.43 -56.77 -55.82
N LYS A 8 -54.58 -57.35 -56.68
CA LYS A 8 -53.13 -57.27 -56.54
C LYS A 8 -52.61 -55.85 -56.82
N ILE A 9 -53.07 -55.22 -57.91
CA ILE A 9 -52.71 -53.85 -58.27
C ILE A 9 -53.11 -52.87 -57.15
N VAL A 10 -54.35 -52.96 -56.65
CA VAL A 10 -54.80 -52.11 -55.53
C VAL A 10 -53.98 -52.33 -54.27
N LYS A 11 -53.59 -53.57 -53.94
CA LYS A 11 -52.72 -53.86 -52.78
C LYS A 11 -51.33 -53.25 -52.93
N ASP A 12 -50.75 -53.31 -54.13
CA ASP A 12 -49.41 -52.78 -54.38
C ASP A 12 -49.42 -51.25 -54.37
N GLU A 13 -50.47 -50.61 -54.89
CA GLU A 13 -50.69 -49.16 -54.78
C GLU A 13 -50.85 -48.72 -53.31
N VAL A 14 -51.66 -49.43 -52.52
CA VAL A 14 -51.84 -49.13 -51.09
C VAL A 14 -50.52 -49.25 -50.32
N LYS A 15 -49.72 -50.29 -50.60
CA LYS A 15 -48.38 -50.41 -50.00
C LYS A 15 -47.44 -49.28 -50.39
N HIS A 16 -47.49 -48.82 -51.65
CA HIS A 16 -46.68 -47.70 -52.09
C HIS A 16 -47.07 -46.39 -51.42
N VAL A 17 -48.37 -46.15 -51.25
CA VAL A 17 -48.89 -45.00 -50.50
C VAL A 17 -48.49 -45.08 -49.03
N ASP A 18 -48.64 -46.24 -48.39
CA ASP A 18 -48.22 -46.47 -47.01
C ASP A 18 -46.73 -46.20 -46.81
N PHE A 19 -45.87 -46.70 -47.71
CA PHE A 19 -44.43 -46.42 -47.66
C PHE A 19 -44.11 -44.93 -47.81
N LYS A 20 -44.79 -44.22 -48.73
CA LYS A 20 -44.63 -42.77 -48.88
C LYS A 20 -45.07 -42.01 -47.63
N LEU A 21 -46.19 -42.41 -47.03
CA LEU A 21 -46.69 -41.83 -45.79
C LEU A 21 -45.71 -42.07 -44.64
N GLN A 22 -45.24 -43.30 -44.46
CA GLN A 22 -44.23 -43.62 -43.44
C GLN A 22 -42.95 -42.78 -43.61
N ARG A 23 -42.48 -42.60 -44.85
CA ARG A 23 -41.32 -41.74 -45.13
C ARG A 23 -41.61 -40.27 -44.82
N ALA A 24 -42.79 -39.77 -45.16
CA ALA A 24 -43.19 -38.40 -44.87
C ALA A 24 -43.31 -38.16 -43.35
N PHE A 25 -43.97 -39.06 -42.62
CA PHE A 25 -44.08 -38.99 -41.16
C PHE A 25 -42.71 -39.10 -40.49
N SER A 26 -41.83 -39.99 -40.96
CA SER A 26 -40.46 -40.09 -40.45
C SER A 26 -39.65 -38.81 -40.67
N ALA A 27 -39.86 -38.11 -41.79
CA ALA A 27 -39.22 -36.82 -42.05
C ALA A 27 -39.74 -35.74 -41.07
N VAL A 28 -41.06 -35.67 -40.88
CA VAL A 28 -41.69 -34.75 -39.91
C VAL A 28 -41.20 -35.04 -38.49
N ASP A 29 -41.15 -36.31 -38.07
CA ASP A 29 -40.64 -36.70 -36.74
C ASP A 29 -39.18 -36.27 -36.54
N ASN A 30 -38.35 -36.40 -37.57
CA ASN A 30 -36.96 -35.95 -37.51
C ASN A 30 -36.88 -34.42 -37.38
N ASP A 31 -37.73 -33.69 -38.09
CA ASP A 31 -37.79 -32.23 -37.99
C ASP A 31 -38.30 -31.78 -36.61
N VAL A 32 -39.30 -32.46 -36.04
CA VAL A 32 -39.77 -32.23 -34.67
C VAL A 32 -38.62 -32.43 -33.68
N ARG A 33 -37.86 -33.52 -33.78
CA ARG A 33 -36.68 -33.76 -32.91
C ARG A 33 -35.59 -32.69 -33.07
N ARG A 34 -35.37 -32.21 -34.29
CA ARG A 34 -34.44 -31.09 -34.54
C ARG A 34 -34.93 -29.82 -33.87
N LEU A 35 -36.21 -29.48 -34.02
CA LEU A 35 -36.81 -28.32 -33.36
C LEU A 35 -36.72 -28.42 -31.84
N GLU A 36 -36.98 -29.59 -31.26
CA GLU A 36 -36.81 -29.82 -29.82
C GLU A 36 -35.36 -29.61 -29.36
N THR A 37 -34.40 -30.11 -30.14
CA THR A 37 -32.96 -29.93 -29.85
C THR A 37 -32.58 -28.45 -29.90
N TRP A 38 -33.05 -27.73 -30.92
CA TRP A 38 -32.86 -26.29 -31.05
C TRP A 38 -33.51 -25.51 -29.91
N LEU A 39 -34.72 -25.88 -29.50
CA LEU A 39 -35.42 -25.24 -28.38
C LEU A 39 -34.65 -25.42 -27.07
N ARG A 40 -34.13 -26.63 -26.80
CA ARG A 40 -33.27 -26.88 -25.64
C ARG A 40 -31.98 -26.08 -25.71
N HIS A 41 -31.36 -25.98 -26.88
CA HIS A 41 -30.15 -25.18 -27.08
C HIS A 41 -30.40 -23.69 -26.81
N LEU A 42 -31.49 -23.13 -27.35
CA LEU A 42 -31.86 -21.74 -27.14
C LEU A 42 -32.20 -21.46 -25.67
N TYR A 43 -32.90 -22.38 -25.00
CA TYR A 43 -33.17 -22.27 -23.57
C TYR A 43 -31.87 -22.25 -22.75
N GLN A 44 -30.95 -23.19 -23.02
CA GLN A 44 -29.66 -23.22 -22.33
C GLN A 44 -28.87 -21.92 -22.57
N LYS A 45 -28.81 -21.44 -23.82
CA LYS A 45 -28.15 -20.18 -24.17
C LYS A 45 -28.76 -18.99 -23.44
N HIS A 46 -30.08 -18.94 -23.32
CA HIS A 46 -30.76 -17.91 -22.55
C HIS A 46 -30.37 -17.96 -21.08
N THR A 47 -30.40 -19.15 -20.46
CA THR A 47 -30.01 -19.33 -19.05
C THR A 47 -28.53 -18.97 -18.81
N ASP A 48 -27.63 -19.36 -19.72
CA ASP A 48 -26.21 -19.02 -19.63
C ASP A 48 -26.01 -17.50 -19.71
N LEU A 49 -26.70 -16.83 -20.62
CA LEU A 49 -26.64 -15.37 -20.77
C LEU A 49 -27.20 -14.65 -19.54
N GLU A 50 -28.32 -15.13 -18.99
CA GLU A 50 -28.93 -14.58 -17.77
C GLU A 50 -27.98 -14.71 -16.58
N ASN A 51 -27.33 -15.87 -16.42
CA ASN A 51 -26.35 -16.10 -15.35
C ASN A 51 -25.09 -15.24 -15.54
N SER A 52 -24.59 -15.15 -16.77
CA SER A 52 -23.47 -14.25 -17.10
C SER A 52 -23.80 -12.80 -16.76
N HIS A 53 -25.01 -12.33 -17.12
CA HIS A 53 -25.42 -10.98 -16.82
C HIS A 53 -25.57 -10.73 -15.30
N LYS A 54 -26.17 -11.67 -14.56
CA LYS A 54 -26.28 -11.59 -13.09
C LYS A 54 -24.91 -11.48 -12.43
N THR A 55 -23.96 -12.32 -12.82
CA THR A 55 -22.59 -12.29 -12.28
C THR A 55 -21.87 -10.97 -12.61
N GLU A 56 -22.02 -10.45 -13.83
CA GLU A 56 -21.45 -9.16 -14.22
C GLU A 56 -22.01 -8.00 -13.37
N VAL A 57 -23.34 -7.99 -13.17
CA VAL A 57 -24.01 -6.98 -12.33
C VAL A 57 -23.55 -7.06 -10.88
N GLU A 58 -23.37 -8.26 -10.33
CA GLU A 58 -22.84 -8.45 -8.98
C GLU A 58 -21.40 -7.94 -8.82
N VAL A 59 -20.55 -8.18 -9.83
CA VAL A 59 -19.17 -7.66 -9.85
C VAL A 59 -19.19 -6.13 -9.87
N LYS A 60 -19.94 -5.51 -10.79
CA LYS A 60 -20.08 -4.05 -10.88
C LYS A 60 -20.63 -3.43 -9.59
N ARG A 61 -21.57 -4.10 -8.93
CA ARG A 61 -22.09 -3.66 -7.63
C ARG A 61 -20.99 -3.66 -6.55
N LYS A 62 -20.18 -4.72 -6.47
CA LYS A 62 -19.06 -4.80 -5.52
C LYS A 62 -17.99 -3.73 -5.81
N GLU A 63 -17.70 -3.46 -7.08
CA GLU A 63 -16.79 -2.38 -7.48
C GLU A 63 -17.33 -1.01 -7.05
N LEU A 64 -18.62 -0.75 -7.25
CA LEU A 64 -19.27 0.49 -6.82
C LEU A 64 -19.23 0.65 -5.29
N GLU A 65 -19.49 -0.41 -4.54
CA GLU A 65 -19.37 -0.41 -3.07
C GLU A 65 -17.94 -0.12 -2.62
N ASN A 66 -16.94 -0.69 -3.31
CA ASN A 66 -15.53 -0.42 -3.03
C ASN A 66 -15.16 1.05 -3.35
N ALA A 67 -15.60 1.57 -4.49
CA ALA A 67 -15.39 2.98 -4.86
C ALA A 67 -16.01 3.93 -3.83
N SER A 68 -17.23 3.64 -3.35
CA SER A 68 -17.89 4.40 -2.29
C SER A 68 -17.08 4.41 -0.98
N ARG A 69 -16.50 3.27 -0.58
CA ARG A 69 -15.59 3.20 0.58
C ARG A 69 -14.35 4.07 0.39
N TRP A 70 -13.74 4.05 -0.79
CA TRP A 70 -12.60 4.91 -1.11
C TRP A 70 -12.94 6.39 -1.08
N ILE A 71 -14.10 6.78 -1.61
CA ILE A 71 -14.59 8.16 -1.53
C ILE A 71 -14.73 8.58 -0.06
N GLY A 72 -15.33 7.73 0.79
CA GLY A 72 -15.44 7.99 2.23
C GLY A 72 -14.08 8.14 2.93
N TYR A 73 -13.12 7.25 2.61
CA TYR A 73 -11.75 7.33 3.13
C TYR A 73 -11.06 8.64 2.73
N LEU A 74 -11.12 9.00 1.44
CA LEU A 74 -10.51 10.22 0.92
C LEU A 74 -11.14 11.47 1.54
N HIS A 75 -12.46 11.48 1.69
CA HIS A 75 -13.18 12.59 2.34
C HIS A 75 -12.70 12.80 3.78
N ASN A 76 -12.62 11.72 4.57
CA ASN A 76 -12.09 11.78 5.94
C ASN A 76 -10.64 12.26 5.97
N HIS A 77 -9.82 11.82 5.02
CA HIS A 77 -8.43 12.25 4.93
C HIS A 77 -8.30 13.75 4.61
N VAL A 78 -9.12 14.28 3.70
CA VAL A 78 -9.19 15.71 3.40
C VAL A 78 -9.58 16.52 4.65
N ILE A 79 -10.54 16.04 5.44
CA ILE A 79 -10.91 16.67 6.72
C ILE A 79 -9.71 16.69 7.68
N GLN A 80 -8.98 15.57 7.82
CA GLN A 80 -7.79 15.51 8.66
C GLN A 80 -6.71 16.51 8.22
N LEU A 81 -6.41 16.56 6.92
CA LEU A 81 -5.45 17.51 6.35
C LEU A 81 -5.86 18.96 6.59
N ARG A 82 -7.15 19.28 6.47
CA ARG A 82 -7.68 20.61 6.77
C ARG A 82 -7.50 20.96 8.25
N ASN A 83 -7.76 20.03 9.16
CA ASN A 83 -7.57 20.25 10.59
C ASN A 83 -6.09 20.47 10.95
N LEU A 84 -5.19 19.69 10.35
CA LEU A 84 -3.74 19.87 10.51
C LEU A 84 -3.28 21.23 9.96
N SER A 85 -3.78 21.63 8.78
CA SER A 85 -3.48 22.94 8.20
C SER A 85 -3.96 24.08 9.09
N ASN A 86 -5.14 23.97 9.68
CA ASN A 86 -5.66 24.97 10.61
C ASN A 86 -4.84 25.05 11.90
N SER A 87 -4.42 23.90 12.44
CA SER A 87 -3.53 23.84 13.61
C SER A 87 -2.21 24.53 13.32
N LEU A 88 -1.57 24.19 12.19
CA LEU A 88 -0.30 24.79 11.78
C LEU A 88 -0.44 26.30 11.56
N ALA A 89 -1.53 26.76 10.96
CA ALA A 89 -1.80 28.19 10.79
C ALA A 89 -1.91 28.92 12.14
N ASN A 90 -2.47 28.28 13.17
CA ASN A 90 -2.52 28.83 14.53
C ASN A 90 -1.15 28.84 15.19
N ASP A 91 -0.35 27.78 15.03
CA ASP A 91 1.01 27.70 15.57
C ASP A 91 1.91 28.78 14.96
N VAL A 92 1.82 28.99 13.64
CA VAL A 92 2.54 30.07 12.94
C VAL A 92 2.11 31.44 13.46
N LYS A 93 0.81 31.69 13.64
CA LYS A 93 0.32 32.94 14.23
C LYS A 93 0.85 33.16 15.66
N TRP A 94 0.91 32.10 16.46
CA TRP A 94 1.46 32.17 17.81
C TRP A 94 2.97 32.47 17.81
N LEU A 95 3.73 31.83 16.92
CA LEU A 95 5.16 32.08 16.75
C LEU A 95 5.45 33.52 16.31
N LEU A 96 4.67 34.07 15.39
CA LEU A 96 4.80 35.46 14.96
C LEU A 96 4.61 36.43 16.13
N ARG A 97 3.58 36.23 16.95
CA ARG A 97 3.37 37.04 18.18
C ARG A 97 4.55 36.91 19.15
N LYS A 98 5.09 35.69 19.32
CA LYS A 98 6.27 35.47 20.17
C LYS A 98 7.52 36.14 19.63
N GLN A 99 7.68 36.18 18.32
CA GLN A 99 8.77 36.90 17.67
C GLN A 99 8.66 38.40 17.97
N GLU A 100 7.49 39.01 17.78
CA GLU A 100 7.22 40.43 18.11
C GLU A 100 7.50 40.75 19.59
N GLU A 101 7.07 39.87 20.52
CA GLU A 101 7.37 40.01 21.95
C GLU A 101 8.88 40.00 22.23
N ASN A 102 9.63 39.11 21.57
CA ASN A 102 11.07 39.00 21.74
C ASN A 102 11.81 40.19 21.15
N GLU A 103 11.36 40.72 20.00
CA GLU A 103 11.91 41.94 19.40
C GLU A 103 11.76 43.14 20.34
N LYS A 104 10.61 43.30 20.99
CA LYS A 104 10.40 44.35 22.01
C LYS A 104 11.35 44.19 23.21
N LYS A 105 11.54 42.96 23.69
CA LYS A 105 12.48 42.69 24.79
C LYS A 105 13.92 42.99 24.40
N LEU A 106 14.34 42.65 23.18
CA LEU A 106 15.67 42.98 22.68
C LEU A 106 15.88 44.49 22.62
N GLU A 107 14.86 45.25 22.20
CA GLU A 107 14.94 46.71 22.18
C GLU A 107 15.09 47.30 23.58
N MET A 108 14.29 46.84 24.56
CA MET A 108 14.45 47.25 25.96
C MET A 108 15.85 46.94 26.53
N VAL A 109 16.42 45.78 26.20
CA VAL A 109 17.77 45.41 26.64
C VAL A 109 18.82 46.29 25.97
N ARG A 110 18.64 46.63 24.69
CA ARG A 110 19.52 47.58 23.98
C ARG A 110 19.50 48.96 24.65
N GLU A 111 18.33 49.47 24.99
CA GLU A 111 18.18 50.74 25.72
C GLU A 111 18.88 50.70 27.09
N GLN A 112 18.71 49.61 27.86
CA GLN A 112 19.39 49.43 29.15
C GLN A 112 20.92 49.39 29.01
N ILE A 113 21.44 48.72 27.98
CA ILE A 113 22.88 48.67 27.71
C ILE A 113 23.41 50.08 27.41
N GLU A 114 22.71 50.85 26.58
CA GLU A 114 23.11 52.23 26.26
C GLU A 114 23.07 53.15 27.48
N GLU A 115 22.08 53.00 28.35
CA GLU A 115 22.02 53.75 29.62
C GLU A 115 23.18 53.39 30.56
N LEU A 116 23.48 52.09 30.73
CA LEU A 116 24.63 51.64 31.52
C LEU A 116 25.96 52.16 30.95
N LYS A 117 26.09 52.21 29.62
CA LYS A 117 27.27 52.82 28.97
C LYS A 117 27.39 54.31 29.32
N ARG A 118 26.29 55.08 29.28
CA ARG A 118 26.27 56.50 29.65
C ARG A 118 26.66 56.73 31.11
N GLN A 119 26.14 55.92 32.02
CA GLN A 119 26.49 56.00 33.44
C GLN A 119 27.98 55.70 33.67
N ARG A 120 28.56 54.75 32.93
CA ARG A 120 29.99 54.42 33.00
C ARG A 120 30.89 55.55 32.48
N THR A 121 30.51 56.24 31.40
CA THR A 121 31.26 57.41 30.92
C THR A 121 31.12 58.62 31.85
N ALA A 122 29.98 58.78 32.55
CA ALA A 122 29.78 59.88 33.49
C ALA A 122 30.46 59.66 34.87
N GLY A 123 30.68 58.42 35.29
CA GLY A 123 31.23 58.07 36.61
C GLY A 123 32.71 57.69 36.64
N SER A 124 33.44 57.73 35.52
CA SER A 124 34.83 57.25 35.43
C SER A 124 35.82 58.39 35.18
N GLU A 125 36.08 59.15 36.24
CA GLU A 125 37.33 59.91 36.46
C GLU A 125 38.15 59.24 37.57
N VAL A 126 38.06 57.90 37.69
CA VAL A 126 38.82 57.11 38.66
C VAL A 126 40.05 56.53 37.98
N GLN A 127 41.17 57.17 38.28
CA GLN A 127 42.55 56.84 38.00
C GLN A 127 42.89 55.38 38.36
N TYR A 128 42.95 54.48 37.37
CA TYR A 128 43.51 53.15 37.56
C TYR A 128 45.04 53.20 37.43
N ARG A 129 45.69 53.16 38.60
CA ARG A 129 47.12 52.84 38.76
C ARG A 129 47.33 51.38 38.30
N THR A 130 48.29 51.20 37.42
CA THR A 130 48.69 49.92 36.83
C THR A 130 49.51 49.13 37.85
N GLU A 131 49.04 47.94 38.25
CA GLU A 131 49.89 46.89 38.80
C GLU A 131 49.63 45.59 38.00
N PRO A 132 50.69 44.95 37.46
CA PRO A 132 50.58 43.65 36.79
C PRO A 132 51.02 42.53 37.73
N GLU A 133 50.18 41.52 38.00
CA GLU A 133 50.57 40.14 38.36
C GLU A 133 49.33 39.28 38.74
N PRO A 134 49.43 37.94 38.87
CA PRO A 134 49.70 36.98 37.81
C PRO A 134 48.55 35.96 37.66
N SER A 135 48.64 35.19 36.58
CA SER A 135 47.97 33.92 36.30
C SER A 135 47.40 33.18 37.52
N THR A 136 46.07 33.17 37.64
CA THR A 136 45.37 32.08 38.35
C THR A 136 44.29 31.57 37.42
N GLU A 137 44.62 30.47 36.74
CA GLU A 137 43.69 29.70 35.92
C GLU A 137 42.48 29.29 36.77
N PRO A 138 41.23 29.56 36.32
CA PRO A 138 40.07 28.98 36.95
C PRO A 138 40.02 27.50 36.56
N ASN A 139 40.36 26.65 37.52
CA ASN A 139 40.24 25.20 37.44
C ASN A 139 38.75 24.83 37.38
N LEU A 140 38.18 24.89 36.16
CA LEU A 140 36.88 24.31 35.81
C LEU A 140 37.05 22.78 35.82
N ASN A 141 36.93 22.20 37.01
CA ASN A 141 36.63 20.78 37.22
C ASN A 141 35.24 20.48 36.63
N LEU A 142 35.15 20.44 35.30
CA LEU A 142 34.13 19.69 34.58
C LEU A 142 34.54 18.23 34.67
N SER A 143 34.09 17.55 35.72
CA SER A 143 34.12 16.09 35.81
C SER A 143 33.26 15.52 34.69
N GLY A 144 33.88 15.37 33.53
CA GLY A 144 33.38 14.62 32.41
C GLY A 144 33.26 13.17 32.84
N GLN A 145 32.10 12.78 33.36
CA GLN A 145 31.61 11.42 33.25
C GLN A 145 31.60 11.08 31.76
N LYS A 146 32.69 10.48 31.28
CA LYS A 146 32.74 9.74 30.02
C LYS A 146 31.74 8.60 30.13
N ARG A 147 30.47 8.90 29.84
CA ARG A 147 29.52 7.85 29.47
C ARG A 147 30.05 7.22 28.18
N PRO A 148 30.15 5.87 28.11
CA PRO A 148 30.70 5.18 26.95
C PRO A 148 29.93 5.61 25.68
N ALA A 149 30.67 5.96 24.64
CA ALA A 149 30.15 6.52 23.40
C ALA A 149 29.21 5.56 22.64
N GLU A 150 29.21 4.28 22.98
CA GLU A 150 28.41 3.24 22.31
C GLU A 150 26.91 3.27 22.68
N GLU A 151 26.53 3.78 23.86
CA GLU A 151 25.12 3.78 24.27
C GLU A 151 24.32 4.98 23.73
N ARG A 152 24.99 6.11 23.43
CA ARG A 152 24.33 7.32 22.91
C ARG A 152 23.79 7.14 21.49
N GLY A 153 24.44 6.29 20.69
CA GLY A 153 23.97 5.96 19.35
C GLY A 153 22.66 5.16 19.35
N SER A 154 22.47 4.29 20.35
CA SER A 154 21.28 3.45 20.47
C SER A 154 20.06 4.26 20.92
N ALA A 155 20.18 5.06 21.98
CA ALA A 155 19.06 5.84 22.51
C ALA A 155 18.57 6.92 21.53
N PHE A 156 19.48 7.54 20.78
CA PHE A 156 19.12 8.52 19.75
C PHE A 156 18.48 7.85 18.52
N LYS A 157 19.01 6.71 18.05
CA LYS A 157 18.36 5.90 17.00
C LYS A 157 16.98 5.44 17.43
N GLU A 158 16.83 5.00 18.68
CA GLU A 158 15.55 4.54 19.22
C GLU A 158 14.54 5.69 19.37
N ALA A 159 14.99 6.88 19.79
CA ALA A 159 14.15 8.09 19.87
C ALA A 159 13.72 8.60 18.49
N ILE A 160 14.60 8.55 17.48
CA ILE A 160 14.24 8.86 16.08
C ILE A 160 13.27 7.80 15.55
N LEU A 161 13.51 6.51 15.81
CA LEU A 161 12.62 5.42 15.39
C LEU A 161 11.22 5.52 16.01
N ARG A 162 11.10 5.99 17.25
CA ARG A 162 9.80 6.26 17.91
C ARG A 162 9.09 7.48 17.30
N ARG A 163 9.81 8.51 16.87
CA ARG A 163 9.23 9.69 16.20
C ARG A 163 8.85 9.44 14.73
N VAL A 164 9.36 8.36 14.14
CA VAL A 164 9.08 7.90 12.76
C VAL A 164 8.08 6.73 12.74
N GLU A 165 7.35 6.49 13.84
CA GLU A 165 6.37 5.41 13.98
C GLU A 165 5.36 5.25 12.81
N PRO A 166 4.79 6.29 12.19
CA PRO A 166 3.90 6.08 11.03
C PRO A 166 4.62 5.52 9.79
N ASN A 167 5.96 5.53 9.75
CA ASN A 167 6.77 5.01 8.66
C ASN A 167 7.64 3.79 9.03
N ARG A 168 7.61 3.30 10.27
CA ARG A 168 8.42 2.14 10.69
C ARG A 168 8.12 0.90 9.86
N LYS A 169 6.84 0.64 9.58
CA LYS A 169 6.40 -0.45 8.69
C LYS A 169 7.02 -0.35 7.30
N ASN A 170 6.91 0.82 6.67
CA ASN A 170 7.43 1.07 5.32
C ASN A 170 8.97 0.99 5.29
N PHE A 171 9.63 1.43 6.36
CA PHE A 171 11.07 1.28 6.51
C PHE A 171 11.48 -0.20 6.55
N VAL A 172 10.87 -1.01 7.43
CA VAL A 172 11.18 -2.45 7.52
C VAL A 172 10.89 -3.16 6.19
N MET A 173 9.78 -2.82 5.52
CA MET A 173 9.46 -3.41 4.20
C MET A 173 10.50 -3.06 3.12
N ARG A 174 11.00 -1.82 3.09
CA ARG A 174 12.06 -1.42 2.16
C ARG A 174 13.36 -2.16 2.45
N GLU A 175 13.70 -2.34 3.72
CA GLU A 175 14.90 -3.07 4.11
C GLU A 175 14.82 -4.56 3.72
N ILE A 176 13.66 -5.18 3.91
CA ILE A 176 13.37 -6.55 3.44
C ILE A 176 13.58 -6.65 1.93
N ILE A 177 13.05 -5.70 1.15
CA ILE A 177 13.21 -5.70 -0.32
C ILE A 177 14.70 -5.57 -0.68
N ARG A 178 15.42 -4.63 -0.07
CA ARG A 178 16.85 -4.40 -0.32
C ARG A 178 17.69 -5.65 -0.06
N GLU A 179 17.42 -6.34 1.03
CA GLU A 179 18.14 -7.57 1.39
C GLU A 179 17.86 -8.71 0.39
N ILE A 180 16.60 -8.79 -0.11
CA ILE A 180 16.21 -9.74 -1.15
C ILE A 180 16.93 -9.44 -2.48
N GLU A 181 17.00 -8.18 -2.89
CA GLU A 181 17.69 -7.75 -4.11
C GLU A 181 19.20 -8.02 -4.06
N THR A 182 19.80 -7.97 -2.87
CA THR A 182 21.25 -8.11 -2.69
C THR A 182 21.70 -9.56 -2.62
N THR A 183 20.94 -10.43 -1.94
CA THR A 183 21.43 -11.76 -1.54
C THR A 183 20.55 -12.94 -1.97
N GLU A 184 19.39 -12.70 -2.56
CA GLU A 184 18.37 -13.73 -2.87
C GLU A 184 18.16 -14.75 -1.72
N PRO A 185 17.95 -14.28 -0.48
CA PRO A 185 18.04 -15.12 0.69
C PRO A 185 16.83 -16.06 0.81
N THR A 186 17.05 -17.17 1.51
CA THR A 186 15.92 -17.98 1.99
C THR A 186 15.15 -17.24 3.08
N THR A 187 13.88 -17.58 3.29
CA THR A 187 13.05 -16.97 4.35
C THR A 187 13.71 -17.04 5.74
N LYS A 188 14.46 -18.12 6.02
CA LYS A 188 15.16 -18.34 7.30
C LYS A 188 16.41 -17.48 7.45
N GLU A 189 17.13 -17.20 6.36
CA GLU A 189 18.29 -16.30 6.37
C GLU A 189 17.83 -14.85 6.54
N LEU A 190 16.77 -14.48 5.82
CA LEU A 190 16.17 -13.15 5.92
C LEU A 190 15.60 -12.87 7.32
N GLU A 191 14.95 -13.87 7.95
CA GLU A 191 14.51 -13.77 9.35
C GLU A 191 15.71 -13.55 10.30
N ARG A 192 16.81 -14.28 10.11
CA ARG A 192 18.02 -14.10 10.92
C ARG A 192 18.61 -12.71 10.79
N ASN A 193 18.67 -12.16 9.58
CA ASN A 193 19.23 -10.82 9.35
C ASN A 193 18.31 -9.73 9.94
N ILE A 194 17.02 -9.73 9.57
CA ILE A 194 16.10 -8.63 9.92
C ILE A 194 15.65 -8.69 11.40
N VAL A 195 15.32 -9.88 11.91
CA VAL A 195 14.75 -10.05 13.25
C VAL A 195 15.84 -10.19 14.31
N HIS A 196 16.85 -11.03 14.06
CA HIS A 196 17.83 -11.36 15.09
C HIS A 196 19.07 -10.44 15.07
N LYS A 197 19.61 -10.15 13.89
CA LYS A 197 20.81 -9.31 13.76
C LYS A 197 20.48 -7.83 13.86
N GLU A 198 19.50 -7.35 13.09
CA GLU A 198 19.15 -5.92 13.04
C GLU A 198 18.05 -5.50 14.02
N LYS A 199 17.27 -6.46 14.55
CA LYS A 199 16.18 -6.21 15.52
C LYS A 199 15.16 -5.16 15.05
N LEU A 200 14.89 -5.08 13.75
CA LEU A 200 13.98 -4.07 13.18
C LEU A 200 12.52 -4.29 13.57
N CYS A 201 12.09 -5.56 13.62
CA CYS A 201 10.73 -5.96 13.96
C CYS A 201 10.69 -7.32 14.68
N GLY A 202 9.57 -7.62 15.35
CA GLY A 202 9.33 -8.93 15.94
C GLY A 202 9.04 -10.01 14.89
N ARG A 203 9.25 -11.28 15.26
CA ARG A 203 9.06 -12.45 14.38
C ARG A 203 7.68 -12.50 13.73
N THR A 204 6.61 -12.34 14.52
CA THR A 204 5.23 -12.35 14.01
C THR A 204 4.99 -11.23 13.00
N THR A 205 5.51 -10.03 13.29
CA THR A 205 5.39 -8.85 12.42
C THR A 205 6.14 -9.05 11.10
N PHE A 206 7.33 -9.64 11.16
CA PHE A 206 8.13 -9.99 9.98
C PHE A 206 7.37 -10.88 9.00
N TYR A 207 6.75 -11.96 9.48
CA TYR A 207 5.93 -12.83 8.63
C TYR A 207 4.67 -12.13 8.10
N GLY A 208 4.10 -11.20 8.87
CA GLY A 208 3.04 -10.31 8.41
C GLY A 208 3.48 -9.45 7.22
N TYR A 209 4.66 -8.83 7.31
CA TYR A 209 5.22 -8.00 6.24
C TYR A 209 5.57 -8.81 4.99
N LEU A 210 6.14 -10.00 5.14
CA LEU A 210 6.39 -10.90 4.01
C LEU A 210 5.10 -11.31 3.29
N ARG A 211 4.04 -11.62 4.04
CA ARG A 211 2.72 -11.96 3.46
C ARG A 211 2.18 -10.77 2.68
N GLU A 212 2.28 -9.56 3.24
CA GLU A 212 1.81 -8.35 2.59
C GLU A 212 2.60 -8.03 1.31
N LEU A 213 3.92 -8.18 1.32
CA LEU A 213 4.75 -7.99 0.12
C LEU A 213 4.44 -9.00 -1.00
N LYS A 214 4.12 -10.26 -0.64
CA LYS A 214 3.65 -11.28 -1.60
C LYS A 214 2.28 -10.93 -2.16
N GLN A 215 1.34 -10.50 -1.32
CA GLN A 215 0.01 -10.08 -1.75
C GLN A 215 0.05 -8.86 -2.68
N ARG A 216 0.99 -7.94 -2.46
CA ARG A 216 1.25 -6.79 -3.34
C ARG A 216 1.95 -7.18 -4.65
N GLY A 217 2.38 -8.43 -4.81
CA GLY A 217 3.11 -8.89 -5.99
C GLY A 217 4.52 -8.31 -6.14
N VAL A 218 5.10 -7.76 -5.07
CA VAL A 218 6.46 -7.18 -5.08
C VAL A 218 7.52 -8.28 -5.02
N ILE A 219 7.24 -9.33 -4.24
CA ILE A 219 8.14 -10.48 -4.08
C ILE A 219 7.42 -11.78 -4.44
N GLU A 220 8.15 -12.72 -5.01
CA GLU A 220 7.67 -14.05 -5.39
C GLU A 220 8.63 -15.11 -4.82
N SER A 221 8.13 -16.34 -4.65
CA SER A 221 8.97 -17.45 -4.20
C SER A 221 9.41 -18.25 -5.42
N ALA A 222 10.72 -18.32 -5.65
CA ALA A 222 11.32 -19.11 -6.71
C ALA A 222 12.06 -20.30 -6.12
N THR A 223 12.26 -21.35 -6.92
CA THR A 223 13.07 -22.49 -6.54
C THR A 223 14.35 -22.42 -7.35
N VAL A 224 15.48 -22.19 -6.67
CA VAL A 224 16.81 -22.17 -7.29
C VAL A 224 17.55 -23.40 -6.75
N GLY A 225 17.69 -24.41 -7.61
CA GLY A 225 18.17 -25.74 -7.21
C GLY A 225 17.18 -26.44 -6.29
N SER A 226 17.64 -26.86 -5.09
CA SER A 226 16.81 -27.51 -4.07
C SER A 226 16.24 -26.55 -3.02
N LYS A 227 16.57 -25.25 -3.10
CA LYS A 227 16.19 -24.24 -2.11
C LYS A 227 15.10 -23.32 -2.65
N ARG A 228 14.12 -23.02 -1.79
CA ARG A 228 13.13 -21.96 -2.05
C ARG A 228 13.69 -20.62 -1.60
N VAL A 229 13.90 -19.72 -2.55
CA VAL A 229 14.41 -18.37 -2.35
C VAL A 229 13.31 -17.34 -2.64
N LEU A 230 13.47 -16.15 -2.09
CA LEU A 230 12.60 -15.01 -2.40
C LEU A 230 13.28 -14.17 -3.48
N ILE A 231 12.50 -13.75 -4.49
CA ILE A 231 12.98 -12.88 -5.56
C ILE A 231 12.04 -11.67 -5.68
N VAL A 232 12.60 -10.51 -6.02
CA VAL A 232 11.82 -9.31 -6.31
C VAL A 232 11.32 -9.39 -7.75
N LYS A 233 10.00 -9.24 -7.94
CA LYS A 233 9.40 -9.18 -9.25
C LYS A 233 9.71 -7.80 -9.83
N LYS A 234 10.76 -7.69 -10.64
CA LYS A 234 11.03 -6.46 -11.41
C LYS A 234 9.74 -6.13 -12.16
N LYS A 235 9.13 -4.99 -11.88
CA LYS A 235 8.01 -4.50 -12.67
C LYS A 235 8.48 -4.53 -14.13
N LYS A 236 7.82 -5.34 -14.97
CA LYS A 236 7.88 -5.18 -16.43
C LYS A 236 7.27 -3.81 -16.71
N ALA A 237 8.08 -2.77 -16.62
CA ALA A 237 7.73 -1.41 -16.96
C ALA A 237 8.91 -0.90 -17.78
N GLU A 238 8.89 -1.26 -19.07
CA GLU A 238 9.63 -0.71 -20.24
C GLU A 238 9.63 -1.73 -21.41
N ALA A 239 8.46 -2.29 -21.75
CA ALA A 239 8.33 -3.10 -22.98
C ALA A 239 7.05 -2.83 -23.78
N GLU A 240 6.28 -1.80 -23.41
CA GLU A 240 5.14 -1.29 -24.19
C GLU A 240 5.12 0.25 -24.12
N GLN A 241 6.26 0.87 -24.43
CA GLN A 241 6.30 2.23 -24.98
C GLN A 241 6.66 2.13 -26.46
#